data_AF-A0A924FEL2-F1
#
_entry.id   AF-A0A924FEL2-F1
#
_cell.length_a   1.000
_cell.length_b   1.000
_cell.length_c   1.000
_cell.angle_alpha   90.00
_cell.angle_beta   90.00
_cell.angle_gamma   90.00
#
_symmetry.space_group_name_H-M   'P 1'
#
loop_
_entity.id
_entity.type
_entity.pdbx_description
1 polymer ?
#
loop_
_entity_poly.entity_id
_entity_poly.type
_entity_poly.pdbx_seq_one_letter_code
_entity_poly.pdbx_strand_id
1 'polypeptide(L)'
;MTTIRIDQKDPALLAVSFPQNPDGNDLIRQVPGRRWSYSRTCWTVPNTRESVIKLGQLFGRDYCRFDEAVVRLYKPDATAPEVEQAVNPAWPPAGGPPAGGPPLSKRTIATHPKPFRYAPPMREYDRHPVIVAVTNALRVQQYSYKTLKNYKQALITLIRYVGARPLDEYTKAGYQKYLLFLVEQKRFSPATLNVHIRVCFG
;
A
#
# COMPACT_ATOMS: atom_id res chain seq x y z
N MET A 1 -2.54 5.11 12.39
CA MET A 1 -2.79 4.15 13.47
C MET A 1 -2.56 2.75 12.94
N THR A 2 -1.71 1.97 13.61
CA THR A 2 -1.48 0.54 13.31
C THR A 2 -2.54 -0.28 14.03
N THR A 3 -3.21 -1.20 13.34
CA THR A 3 -4.22 -2.10 13.92
C THR A 3 -3.67 -3.52 14.02
N ILE A 4 -3.84 -4.14 15.19
CA ILE A 4 -3.33 -5.47 15.52
C ILE A 4 -4.48 -6.30 16.06
N ARG A 5 -4.74 -7.45 15.44
CA ARG A 5 -5.85 -8.34 15.80
C ARG A 5 -5.48 -9.81 15.64
N ILE A 6 -6.18 -10.69 16.34
CA ILE A 6 -6.10 -12.14 16.08
C ILE A 6 -6.66 -12.41 14.69
N ASP A 7 -5.97 -13.23 13.91
CA ASP A 7 -6.42 -13.58 12.57
C ASP A 7 -7.66 -14.48 12.64
N GLN A 8 -8.67 -14.14 11.85
CA GLN A 8 -9.96 -14.84 11.87
C GLN A 8 -9.89 -16.26 11.28
N LYS A 9 -8.94 -16.54 10.38
CA LYS A 9 -8.81 -17.87 9.76
C LYS A 9 -7.82 -18.76 10.51
N ASP A 10 -6.86 -18.14 11.19
CA ASP A 10 -5.82 -18.85 11.93
C ASP A 10 -5.53 -18.14 13.26
N PRO A 11 -6.11 -18.59 14.39
CA PRO A 11 -5.91 -17.94 15.68
C PRO A 11 -4.47 -18.01 16.19
N ALA A 12 -3.60 -18.81 15.58
CA ALA A 12 -2.17 -18.83 15.87
C ALA A 12 -1.40 -17.65 15.25
N LEU A 13 -2.09 -16.77 14.51
CA LEU A 13 -1.50 -15.58 13.87
C LEU A 13 -2.17 -14.29 14.33
N LEU A 14 -1.38 -13.22 14.35
CA LEU A 14 -1.85 -11.84 14.47
C LEU A 14 -1.81 -11.17 13.09
N ALA A 15 -2.91 -10.57 12.69
CA ALA A 15 -2.98 -9.69 11.54
C ALA A 15 -2.62 -8.25 11.94
N VAL A 16 -1.62 -7.69 11.26
CA VAL A 16 -1.10 -6.34 11.47
C VAL A 16 -1.33 -5.52 10.21
N SER A 17 -2.10 -4.44 10.34
CA SER A 17 -2.35 -3.49 9.26
C SER A 17 -1.99 -2.08 9.67
N PHE A 18 -1.44 -1.30 8.75
CA PHE A 18 -1.13 0.11 8.95
C PHE A 18 -1.36 0.86 7.63
N PRO A 19 -1.60 2.19 7.68
CA PRO A 19 -1.73 3.02 6.48
C PRO A 19 -0.48 2.89 5.60
N GLN A 20 -0.57 3.23 4.30
CA GLN A 20 0.58 3.25 3.39
C GLN A 20 1.63 4.28 3.84
N ASN A 21 2.42 3.92 4.85
CA ASN A 21 3.61 4.60 5.29
C ASN A 21 4.80 3.66 5.01
N PRO A 22 5.81 4.08 4.22
CA PRO A 22 7.00 3.26 3.96
C PRO A 22 7.67 2.73 5.23
N ASP A 23 7.67 3.50 6.32
CA ASP A 23 8.36 3.14 7.57
C ASP A 23 7.78 1.87 8.22
N GLY A 24 6.47 1.65 8.11
CA GLY A 24 5.81 0.50 8.74
C GLY A 24 6.28 -0.84 8.18
N ASN A 25 6.61 -0.88 6.88
CA ASN A 25 7.13 -2.09 6.24
C ASN A 25 8.56 -2.41 6.71
N ASP A 26 9.37 -1.39 7.00
CA ASP A 26 10.73 -1.58 7.50
C ASP A 26 10.74 -1.96 8.98
N LEU A 27 9.81 -1.42 9.78
CA LEU A 27 9.60 -1.83 11.17
C LEU A 27 9.16 -3.28 11.27
N ILE A 28 8.12 -3.70 10.52
CA ILE A 28 7.58 -5.06 10.64
C ILE A 28 8.56 -6.14 10.15
N ARG A 29 9.51 -5.78 9.29
CA ARG A 29 10.59 -6.68 8.86
C ARG A 29 11.45 -7.17 10.04
N GLN A 30 11.46 -6.46 11.16
CA GLN A 30 12.20 -6.81 12.38
C GLN A 30 11.49 -7.85 13.25
N VAL A 31 10.20 -8.17 12.99
CA VAL A 31 9.41 -9.11 13.80
C VAL A 31 9.63 -10.56 13.34
N PRO A 32 10.18 -11.47 14.17
CA PRO A 32 10.37 -12.86 13.76
C PRO A 32 9.08 -13.53 13.28
N GLY A 33 9.18 -14.39 12.28
CA GLY A 33 8.02 -15.12 11.74
C GLY A 33 7.03 -14.28 10.91
N ARG A 34 7.31 -12.99 10.64
CA ARG A 34 6.45 -12.17 9.78
C ARG A 34 6.29 -12.76 8.38
N ARG A 35 5.08 -12.68 7.84
CA ARG A 35 4.72 -13.03 6.45
C ARG A 35 3.74 -12.00 5.91
N TRP A 36 3.85 -11.67 4.63
CA TRP A 36 2.80 -10.91 3.96
C TRP A 36 1.70 -11.86 3.50
N SER A 37 0.45 -11.57 3.84
CA SER A 37 -0.70 -12.30 3.34
C SER A 37 -1.36 -11.54 2.20
N TYR A 38 -1.28 -12.08 0.98
CA TYR A 38 -1.91 -11.49 -0.20
C TYR A 38 -3.44 -11.51 -0.12
N SER A 39 -4.02 -12.58 0.43
CA SER A 39 -5.47 -12.73 0.55
C SER A 39 -6.09 -11.80 1.60
N ARG A 40 -5.32 -11.46 2.64
CA ARG A 40 -5.76 -10.55 3.72
C ARG A 40 -5.26 -9.12 3.52
N THR A 41 -4.35 -8.90 2.56
CA THR A 41 -3.69 -7.61 2.27
C THR A 41 -3.05 -6.97 3.51
N CYS A 42 -2.48 -7.80 4.38
CA CYS A 42 -1.87 -7.37 5.63
C CYS A 42 -0.65 -8.24 5.97
N TRP A 43 0.14 -7.77 6.93
CA TRP A 43 1.19 -8.58 7.53
C TRP A 43 0.57 -9.53 8.55
N THR A 44 1.11 -10.74 8.61
CA THR A 44 0.79 -11.73 9.64
C THR A 44 2.04 -12.05 10.42
N VAL A 45 1.93 -12.12 11.75
CA VAL A 45 3.02 -12.53 12.64
C VAL A 45 2.50 -13.63 13.58
N PRO A 46 3.38 -14.46 14.19
CA PRO A 46 2.95 -15.44 15.17
C PRO A 46 2.20 -14.78 16.34
N ASN A 47 1.09 -15.38 16.77
CA ASN A 47 0.33 -14.97 17.95
C ASN A 47 1.07 -15.42 19.21
N THR A 48 2.09 -14.67 19.58
CA THR A 48 2.89 -14.87 20.79
C THR A 48 3.02 -13.57 21.55
N ARG A 49 3.27 -13.68 22.87
CA ARG A 49 3.49 -12.52 23.75
C ARG A 49 4.66 -11.67 23.25
N GLU A 50 5.71 -12.32 22.76
CA GLU A 50 6.89 -11.67 22.18
C GLU A 50 6.53 -10.81 20.97
N SER A 51 5.70 -11.32 20.06
CA SER A 51 5.22 -10.55 18.90
C SER A 51 4.46 -9.31 19.35
N VAL A 52 3.57 -9.42 20.33
CA VAL A 52 2.77 -8.29 20.84
C VAL A 52 3.66 -7.21 21.45
N ILE A 53 4.62 -7.61 22.30
CA ILE A 53 5.57 -6.67 22.92
C ILE A 53 6.41 -5.97 21.85
N LYS A 54 6.94 -6.73 20.88
CA LYS A 54 7.79 -6.19 19.82
C LYS A 54 7.03 -5.24 18.90
N LEU A 55 5.77 -5.53 18.58
CA LEU A 55 4.91 -4.62 17.81
C LEU A 55 4.68 -3.31 18.57
N GLY A 56 4.39 -3.37 19.88
CA GLY A 56 4.26 -2.17 20.72
C GLY A 56 5.53 -1.32 20.77
N GLN A 57 6.71 -1.95 20.83
CA GLN A 57 8.01 -1.25 20.81
C GLN A 57 8.32 -0.60 19.47
N LEU A 58 8.07 -1.31 18.36
CA LEU A 58 8.42 -0.86 17.02
C LEU A 58 7.52 0.28 16.53
N PHE A 59 6.22 0.14 16.72
CA PHE A 59 5.25 1.11 16.22
C PHE A 59 4.93 2.21 17.24
N GLY A 60 5.29 2.01 18.51
CA GLY A 60 4.89 2.85 19.62
C GLY A 60 3.53 2.41 20.17
N ARG A 61 3.45 2.13 21.47
CA ARG A 61 2.23 1.65 22.13
C ARG A 61 1.02 2.56 21.86
N ASP A 62 1.23 3.87 21.87
CA ASP A 62 0.17 4.87 21.66
C ASP A 62 -0.27 5.02 20.21
N TYR A 63 0.48 4.41 19.28
CA TYR A 63 0.22 4.39 17.84
C TYR A 63 -0.33 3.03 17.36
N CYS A 64 -0.54 2.11 18.30
CA CYS A 64 -1.08 0.77 18.09
C CYS A 64 -2.45 0.63 18.71
N ARG A 65 -3.41 0.22 17.89
CA ARG A 65 -4.72 -0.26 18.30
C ARG A 65 -4.68 -1.78 18.37
N PHE A 66 -4.92 -2.33 19.56
CA PHE A 66 -5.02 -3.77 19.77
C PHE A 66 -6.50 -4.15 19.91
N ASP A 67 -6.94 -5.17 19.18
CA ASP A 67 -8.28 -5.72 19.39
C ASP A 67 -8.41 -6.29 20.80
N GLU A 68 -9.61 -6.20 21.37
CA GLU A 68 -9.90 -6.61 22.75
C GLU A 68 -9.46 -8.06 23.03
N ALA A 69 -9.68 -8.97 22.09
CA ALA A 69 -9.29 -10.36 22.21
C ALA A 69 -7.77 -10.54 22.40
N VAL A 70 -6.95 -9.69 21.76
CA VAL A 70 -5.49 -9.69 21.94
C VAL A 70 -5.13 -9.18 23.32
N VAL A 71 -5.79 -8.11 23.78
CA VAL A 71 -5.53 -7.51 25.10
C VAL A 71 -5.86 -8.49 26.21
N ARG A 72 -7.05 -9.10 26.17
CA ARG A 72 -7.47 -10.09 27.17
C ARG A 72 -6.60 -11.35 27.17
N LEU A 73 -6.08 -11.76 26.01
CA LEU A 73 -5.20 -12.92 25.90
C LEU A 73 -3.84 -12.71 26.59
N TYR A 74 -3.24 -11.52 26.46
CA TYR A 74 -1.88 -11.25 26.95
C TYR A 74 -1.81 -10.36 28.20
N LYS A 75 -2.94 -9.77 28.60
CA LYS A 75 -3.12 -9.03 29.84
C LYS A 75 -4.50 -9.35 30.41
N PRO A 76 -4.73 -10.57 30.93
CA PRO A 76 -6.02 -10.99 31.45
C PRO A 76 -6.51 -10.14 32.62
N ASP A 77 -5.58 -9.59 33.42
CA ASP A 77 -5.87 -8.69 34.55
C ASP A 77 -6.06 -7.22 34.12
N ALA A 78 -6.16 -6.94 32.81
CA ALA A 78 -6.40 -5.58 32.33
C ALA A 78 -7.76 -5.06 32.81
N THR A 79 -7.76 -3.90 33.43
CA THR A 79 -9.01 -3.23 33.85
C THR A 79 -9.75 -2.69 32.63
N ALA A 80 -11.08 -2.55 32.71
CA ALA A 80 -11.92 -2.00 31.64
C ALA A 80 -11.36 -0.71 30.99
N PRO A 81 -10.87 0.31 31.74
CA PRO A 81 -10.23 1.48 31.12
C PRO A 81 -8.93 1.17 30.38
N GLU A 82 -8.14 0.18 30.82
CA GLU A 82 -6.92 -0.22 30.12
C GLU A 82 -7.21 -0.95 28.81
N VAL A 83 -8.28 -1.75 28.78
CA VAL A 83 -8.79 -2.39 27.56
C VAL A 83 -9.31 -1.33 26.60
N GLU A 84 -10.13 -0.40 27.08
CA GLU A 84 -10.68 0.70 26.27
C GLU A 84 -9.57 1.56 25.67
N GLN A 85 -8.54 1.89 26.46
CA GLN A 85 -7.38 2.65 25.98
C GLN A 85 -6.58 1.90 24.91
N ALA A 86 -6.48 0.58 25.00
CA ALA A 86 -5.75 -0.25 24.03
C ALA A 86 -6.54 -0.47 22.72
N VAL A 87 -7.87 -0.55 22.84
CA VAL A 87 -8.79 -0.74 21.70
C VAL A 87 -9.10 0.59 21.01
N ASN A 88 -9.15 1.70 21.76
CA ASN A 88 -9.47 3.03 21.25
C ASN A 88 -8.46 4.08 21.76
N PRO A 89 -7.16 3.96 21.40
CA PRO A 89 -6.17 4.94 21.83
C PRO A 89 -6.49 6.31 21.24
N ALA A 90 -6.37 7.34 22.08
CA ALA A 90 -6.59 8.73 21.67
C ALA A 90 -5.65 9.10 20.51
N TRP A 91 -6.23 9.50 19.38
CA TRP A 91 -5.49 9.89 18.17
C TRP A 91 -5.77 11.36 17.81
N PRO A 92 -4.73 12.19 17.62
CA PRO A 92 -3.30 11.92 17.80
C PRO A 92 -2.88 11.85 19.29
N PRO A 93 -1.84 11.07 19.65
CA PRO A 93 -1.38 10.96 21.03
C PRO A 93 -0.80 12.29 21.56
N ALA A 94 -1.13 12.63 22.80
CA ALA A 94 -0.88 13.94 23.42
C ALA A 94 0.60 14.32 23.60
N GLY A 95 1.55 13.40 23.34
CA GLY A 95 2.99 13.63 23.53
C GLY A 95 3.81 13.90 22.25
N GLY A 96 3.19 13.89 21.06
CA GLY A 96 3.97 13.81 19.82
C GLY A 96 4.77 12.49 19.73
N PRO A 97 5.52 12.25 18.64
CA PRO A 97 6.31 11.03 18.50
C PRO A 97 7.36 10.95 19.62
N PRO A 98 7.62 9.77 20.21
CA PRO A 98 8.62 9.60 21.25
C PRO A 98 9.99 10.10 20.77
N ALA A 99 10.70 10.82 21.64
CA ALA A 99 12.08 11.26 21.42
C ALA A 99 12.99 10.02 21.23
N GLY A 100 13.20 9.63 19.97
CA GLY A 100 13.96 8.43 19.60
C GLY A 100 13.28 7.54 18.55
N GLY A 101 11.99 7.72 18.29
CA GLY A 101 11.36 7.22 17.06
C GLY A 101 11.73 8.13 15.88
N PRO A 102 11.85 7.62 14.64
CA PRO A 102 12.04 8.49 13.49
C PRO A 102 10.90 9.51 13.47
N PRO A 103 11.19 10.80 13.25
CA PRO A 103 10.16 11.83 13.27
C PRO A 103 9.13 11.47 12.20
N LEU A 104 7.87 11.29 12.61
CA LEU A 104 6.74 11.42 11.69
C LEU A 104 6.89 12.80 11.09
N SER A 105 7.39 12.84 9.85
CA SER A 105 7.94 14.02 9.23
C SER A 105 6.99 15.19 9.47
N LYS A 106 7.43 16.16 10.28
CA LYS A 106 6.97 17.53 10.12
C LYS A 106 7.33 17.85 8.68
N ARG A 107 6.34 17.76 7.81
CA ARG A 107 6.45 18.10 6.41
C ARG A 107 6.63 19.61 6.39
N THR A 108 7.85 20.07 6.63
CA THR A 108 8.28 21.38 6.17
C THR A 108 7.95 21.39 4.69
N ILE A 109 7.15 22.38 4.30
CA ILE A 109 6.58 22.55 2.95
C ILE A 109 7.66 22.71 1.87
N ALA A 110 8.94 22.66 2.23
CA ALA A 110 10.08 22.81 1.35
C ALA A 110 10.96 21.55 1.35
N THR A 111 10.48 20.47 0.74
CA THR A 111 11.26 19.53 -0.09
C THR A 111 10.36 18.36 -0.45
N HIS A 112 9.84 18.36 -1.68
CA HIS A 112 9.35 17.12 -2.27
C HIS A 112 10.47 16.08 -2.19
N PRO A 113 10.23 14.86 -1.66
CA PRO A 113 11.20 13.79 -1.79
C PRO A 113 11.46 13.60 -3.28
N LYS A 114 12.70 13.78 -3.71
CA LYS A 114 13.08 13.46 -5.10
C LYS A 114 12.76 11.97 -5.30
N PRO A 115 11.97 11.60 -6.31
CA PRO A 115 11.64 10.19 -6.54
C PRO A 115 12.94 9.39 -6.77
N PHE A 116 13.10 8.27 -6.07
CA PHE A 116 14.25 7.35 -6.15
C PHE A 116 14.36 6.60 -7.51
N ARG A 117 13.64 7.06 -8.52
CA ARG A 117 13.80 6.66 -9.91
C ARG A 117 13.66 7.93 -10.69
N TYR A 118 14.39 8.09 -11.79
CA TYR A 118 13.99 9.03 -12.83
C TYR A 118 12.54 8.70 -13.23
N ALA A 119 11.60 9.36 -12.57
CA ALA A 119 10.19 9.37 -12.84
C ALA A 119 9.99 10.76 -13.42
N PRO A 120 9.95 10.88 -14.77
CA PRO A 120 9.54 12.13 -15.39
C PRO A 120 8.29 12.62 -14.66
N PRO A 121 8.23 13.90 -14.28
CA PRO A 121 7.06 14.44 -13.60
C PRO A 121 5.83 14.03 -14.40
N MET A 122 4.89 13.30 -13.78
CA MET A 122 3.68 12.75 -14.45
C MET A 122 2.99 13.78 -15.35
N ARG A 123 3.17 15.07 -15.04
CA ARG A 123 2.76 16.26 -15.81
C ARG A 123 3.04 16.21 -17.32
N GLU A 124 4.11 15.58 -17.78
CA GLU A 124 4.40 15.50 -19.23
C GLU A 124 3.34 14.66 -19.95
N TYR A 125 3.05 13.47 -19.41
CA TYR A 125 2.05 12.56 -19.97
C TYR A 125 0.61 12.98 -19.67
N ASP A 126 0.40 13.85 -18.69
CA ASP A 126 -0.92 14.41 -18.37
C ASP A 126 -1.52 15.19 -19.54
N ARG A 127 -0.68 15.69 -20.45
CA ARG A 127 -1.07 16.40 -21.67
C ARG A 127 -1.11 15.51 -22.91
N HIS A 128 -0.73 14.24 -22.80
CA HIS A 128 -0.70 13.35 -23.95
C HIS A 128 -2.13 13.12 -24.47
N PRO A 129 -2.40 13.32 -25.77
CA PRO A 129 -3.77 13.33 -26.31
C PRO A 129 -4.52 12.04 -26.00
N VAL A 130 -3.87 10.88 -26.16
CA VAL A 130 -4.46 9.56 -25.83
C VAL A 130 -4.83 9.45 -24.35
N ILE A 131 -3.99 9.93 -23.44
CA ILE A 131 -4.24 9.85 -22.00
C ILE A 131 -5.43 10.74 -21.63
N VAL A 132 -5.48 11.96 -22.17
CA VAL A 132 -6.59 12.89 -21.95
C VAL A 132 -7.90 12.30 -22.48
N ALA A 133 -7.90 11.80 -23.71
CA ALA A 133 -9.07 11.20 -24.35
C ALA A 133 -9.63 10.02 -23.53
N VAL A 134 -8.78 9.05 -23.17
CA VAL A 134 -9.21 7.88 -22.38
C VAL A 134 -9.66 8.27 -20.97
N THR A 135 -8.94 9.19 -20.31
CA THR A 135 -9.32 9.65 -18.96
C THR A 135 -10.68 10.36 -18.98
N ASN A 136 -10.97 11.16 -20.01
CA ASN A 136 -12.25 11.83 -20.16
C ASN A 136 -13.39 10.84 -20.46
N ALA A 137 -13.16 9.86 -21.35
CA ALA A 137 -14.14 8.80 -21.64
C ALA A 137 -14.51 8.01 -20.36
N LEU A 138 -13.51 7.61 -19.59
CA LEU A 138 -13.72 6.90 -18.32
C LEU A 138 -14.45 7.76 -17.27
N ARG A 139 -14.23 9.07 -17.25
CA ARG A 139 -14.98 10.01 -16.38
C ARG A 139 -16.45 10.09 -16.76
N VAL A 140 -16.75 10.17 -18.05
CA VAL A 140 -18.14 10.16 -18.55
C VAL A 140 -18.85 8.86 -18.15
N GLN A 141 -18.13 7.74 -18.20
CA GLN A 141 -18.60 6.43 -17.73
C GLN A 141 -18.62 6.29 -16.19
N GLN A 142 -18.42 7.38 -15.45
CA GLN A 142 -18.46 7.42 -13.98
C GLN A 142 -17.50 6.45 -13.29
N TYR A 143 -16.37 6.13 -13.93
CA TYR A 143 -15.35 5.31 -13.28
C TYR A 143 -14.72 6.05 -12.10
N SER A 144 -14.43 5.30 -11.04
CA SER A 144 -13.80 5.85 -9.85
C SER A 144 -12.45 6.52 -10.16
N TYR A 145 -12.08 7.51 -9.35
CA TYR A 145 -10.77 8.14 -9.42
C TYR A 145 -9.60 7.15 -9.34
N LYS A 146 -9.74 6.10 -8.53
CA LYS A 146 -8.74 5.03 -8.41
C LYS A 146 -8.58 4.27 -9.73
N THR A 147 -9.68 4.00 -10.42
CA THR A 147 -9.66 3.35 -11.74
C THR A 147 -8.98 4.25 -12.78
N LEU A 148 -9.36 5.54 -12.82
CA LEU A 148 -8.73 6.52 -13.71
C LEU A 148 -7.22 6.57 -13.54
N LYS A 149 -6.75 6.61 -12.28
CA LYS A 149 -5.31 6.62 -11.97
C LYS A 149 -4.61 5.34 -12.45
N ASN A 150 -5.22 4.17 -12.27
CA ASN A 150 -4.66 2.90 -12.71
C ASN A 150 -4.55 2.82 -14.24
N TYR A 151 -5.61 3.20 -14.95
CA TYR A 151 -5.63 3.19 -16.42
C TYR A 151 -4.62 4.19 -17.00
N LYS A 152 -4.55 5.39 -16.42
CA LYS A 152 -3.54 6.39 -16.77
C LYS A 152 -2.12 5.85 -16.61
N GLN A 153 -1.82 5.18 -15.49
CA GLN A 153 -0.49 4.60 -15.28
C GLN A 153 -0.16 3.48 -16.26
N ALA A 154 -1.15 2.66 -16.63
CA ALA A 154 -0.99 1.61 -17.63
C ALA A 154 -0.72 2.20 -19.03
N LEU A 155 -1.45 3.26 -19.42
CA LEU A 155 -1.23 3.99 -20.67
C LEU A 155 0.15 4.64 -20.74
N ILE A 156 0.61 5.27 -19.66
CA ILE A 156 1.97 5.85 -19.60
C ILE A 156 3.02 4.76 -19.83
N THR A 157 2.83 3.59 -19.23
CA THR A 157 3.74 2.44 -19.38
C THR A 157 3.76 1.94 -20.82
N LEU A 158 2.59 1.87 -21.47
CA LEU A 158 2.46 1.48 -22.86
C LEU A 158 3.14 2.49 -23.79
N ILE A 159 2.83 3.78 -23.66
CA ILE A 159 3.44 4.85 -24.46
C ILE A 159 4.96 4.82 -24.35
N ARG A 160 5.49 4.59 -23.14
CA ARG A 160 6.95 4.45 -22.93
C ARG A 160 7.54 3.23 -23.61
N TYR A 161 6.81 2.12 -23.65
CA TYR A 161 7.26 0.90 -24.31
C TYR A 161 7.25 1.04 -25.84
N VAL A 162 6.19 1.67 -26.38
CA VAL A 162 6.02 1.88 -27.82
C VAL A 162 7.00 2.96 -28.33
N GLY A 163 7.29 3.96 -27.51
CA GLY A 163 8.23 5.04 -27.82
C GLY A 163 7.60 6.09 -28.74
N ALA A 164 8.32 6.48 -29.79
CA ALA A 164 7.88 7.48 -30.77
C ALA A 164 6.89 6.93 -31.82
N ARG A 165 6.62 5.62 -31.82
CA ARG A 165 5.64 5.02 -32.73
C ARG A 165 4.22 5.39 -32.30
N PRO A 166 3.34 5.76 -33.24
CA PRO A 166 1.99 6.11 -32.89
C PRO A 166 1.19 4.82 -32.55
N LEU A 167 0.23 4.96 -31.62
CA LEU A 167 -0.50 3.82 -31.03
C LEU A 167 -1.56 3.21 -31.95
N ASP A 168 -1.99 3.97 -32.95
CA ASP A 168 -2.91 3.61 -34.03
C ASP A 168 -2.31 2.56 -34.98
N GLU A 169 -1.01 2.60 -35.22
CA GLU A 169 -0.28 1.61 -36.02
C GLU A 169 0.07 0.33 -35.24
N TYR A 170 -0.26 0.28 -33.95
CA TYR A 170 0.15 -0.81 -33.08
C TYR A 170 -0.74 -2.04 -33.27
N THR A 171 -0.17 -3.09 -33.87
CA THR A 171 -0.91 -4.33 -34.15
C THR A 171 -1.15 -5.16 -32.89
N LYS A 172 -2.15 -6.07 -32.94
CA LYS A 172 -2.42 -7.05 -31.88
C LYS A 172 -1.16 -7.85 -31.48
N ALA A 173 -0.33 -8.22 -32.45
CA ALA A 173 0.95 -8.90 -32.19
C ALA A 173 1.93 -8.01 -31.41
N GLY A 174 1.93 -6.70 -31.68
CA GLY A 174 2.67 -5.71 -30.89
C GLY A 174 2.21 -5.68 -29.43
N TYR A 175 0.90 -5.63 -29.20
CA TYR A 175 0.34 -5.65 -27.84
C TYR A 175 0.66 -6.95 -27.09
N GLN A 176 0.67 -8.09 -27.77
CA GLN A 176 1.09 -9.36 -27.17
C GLN A 176 2.56 -9.31 -26.74
N LYS A 177 3.47 -8.80 -27.59
CA LYS A 177 4.89 -8.61 -27.22
C LYS A 177 5.05 -7.67 -26.03
N TYR A 178 4.26 -6.60 -25.98
CA TYR A 178 4.23 -5.70 -24.82
C TYR A 178 3.79 -6.41 -23.54
N LEU A 179 2.70 -7.19 -23.59
CA LEU A 179 2.21 -7.92 -22.41
C LEU A 179 3.22 -8.97 -21.92
N LEU A 180 3.89 -9.67 -22.85
CA LEU A 180 4.99 -10.59 -22.52
C LEU A 180 6.15 -9.85 -21.84
N PHE A 181 6.55 -8.69 -22.37
CA PHE A 181 7.56 -7.84 -21.72
C PHE A 181 7.17 -7.45 -20.29
N LEU A 182 5.90 -7.14 -20.03
CA LEU A 182 5.44 -6.81 -18.67
C LEU A 182 5.51 -8.01 -17.71
N VAL A 183 5.25 -9.22 -18.20
CA VAL A 183 5.34 -10.44 -17.41
C VAL A 183 6.80 -10.80 -17.14
N GLU A 184 7.63 -10.85 -18.17
CA GLU A 184 8.99 -11.37 -18.07
C GLU A 184 9.96 -10.37 -17.44
N GLN A 185 9.93 -9.12 -17.91
CA GLN A 185 10.91 -8.10 -17.53
C GLN A 185 10.44 -7.27 -16.33
N LYS A 186 9.15 -6.92 -16.30
CA LYS A 186 8.58 -6.12 -15.19
C LYS A 186 7.98 -6.96 -14.08
N ARG A 187 7.80 -8.28 -14.28
CA ARG A 187 7.24 -9.22 -13.30
C ARG A 187 5.92 -8.75 -12.71
N PHE A 188 5.04 -8.22 -13.55
CA PHE A 188 3.74 -7.74 -13.10
C PHE A 188 2.84 -8.89 -12.64
N SER A 189 2.10 -8.66 -11.56
CA SER A 189 1.09 -9.60 -11.08
C SER A 189 -0.04 -9.76 -12.09
N PRO A 190 -0.78 -10.89 -12.09
CA PRO A 190 -1.94 -11.08 -12.97
C PRO A 190 -2.98 -9.95 -12.83
N ALA A 191 -3.25 -9.49 -11.60
CA ALA A 191 -4.18 -8.40 -11.35
C ALA A 191 -3.72 -7.07 -11.96
N THR A 192 -2.41 -6.80 -11.94
CA THR A 192 -1.83 -5.61 -12.60
C THR A 192 -1.88 -5.75 -14.11
N LEU A 193 -1.51 -6.92 -14.65
CA LEU A 193 -1.53 -7.18 -16.09
C LEU A 193 -2.93 -7.02 -16.68
N ASN A 194 -3.97 -7.42 -15.96
CA ASN A 194 -5.37 -7.25 -16.38
C ASN A 194 -5.75 -5.79 -16.66
N VAL A 195 -5.17 -4.82 -15.95
CA VAL A 195 -5.39 -3.39 -16.23
C VAL A 195 -4.79 -3.03 -17.59
N HIS A 196 -3.60 -3.55 -17.91
CA HIS A 196 -2.95 -3.31 -19.20
C HIS A 196 -3.70 -4.00 -20.34
N ILE A 197 -4.21 -5.21 -20.14
CA ILE A 197 -5.05 -5.91 -21.12
C ILE A 197 -6.29 -5.08 -21.45
N ARG A 198 -6.99 -4.55 -20.44
CA ARG A 198 -8.16 -3.68 -20.65
C ARG A 198 -7.84 -2.38 -21.38
N VAL A 199 -6.63 -1.86 -21.24
CA VAL A 199 -6.18 -0.67 -21.97
C VAL A 199 -5.81 -0.97 -23.43
N CYS A 200 -5.27 -2.16 -23.71
CA CYS A 200 -4.83 -2.53 -25.06
C CYS A 200 -5.97 -3.04 -25.95
N PHE A 201 -7.05 -3.56 -25.34
CA PHE A 201 -8.12 -4.27 -26.06
C PHE A 201 -9.54 -3.81 -25.68
N GLY A 202 -9.68 -2.78 -24.85
CA GLY A 202 -10.97 -2.22 -24.44
C GLY A 202 -11.19 -0.84 -25.03
#